data_AF-A0A1Q7P5D3-F1
#
_entry.id   AF-A0A1Q7P5D3-F1
#
_cell.length_a   1.000
_cell.length_b   1.000
_cell.length_c   1.000
_cell.angle_alpha   90.00
_cell.angle_beta   90.00
_cell.angle_gamma   90.00
#
_symmetry.space_group_name_H-M   'P 1'
#
loop_
_entity.id
_entity.type
_entity.pdbx_description
1 polymer ?
#
loop_
_entity_poly.entity_id
_entity_poly.type
_entity_poly.pdbx_seq_one_letter_code
_entity_poly.pdbx_strand_id
1 'polypeptide(L)'
;MSYLFSKPTGRKVNVNLPAYLALLAGVLPDFDIYFKPLIQHHTYTHSLIILLPICAVLIIRFKGLGLAFSAGILSHLVADSIVGTIPPLYPLSDFQLGISLGLPSPADTALEVGALALVLVIAYLNGDYKLVAESHREGVYLAIPLVSIATLTLLFAGDNNVPLADFAFSRKALTLITLGHAVLAGILGLAVVQGVRAVMIDKWRPGQAPTGQSNEQQSHGSPLPSNTSP
;
A
#
# COMPACT_ATOMS: atom_id res chain seq x y z
N MET A 1 -3.30 -7.71 -3.04
CA MET A 1 -4.58 -7.76 -2.30
C MET A 1 -4.69 -6.76 -1.16
N SER A 2 -3.62 -6.48 -0.40
CA SER A 2 -3.66 -5.63 0.80
C SER A 2 -4.37 -4.29 0.63
N TYR A 3 -4.11 -3.55 -0.45
CA TYR A 3 -4.75 -2.26 -0.69
C TYR A 3 -6.30 -2.34 -0.71
N LEU A 4 -6.85 -3.43 -1.28
CA LEU A 4 -8.29 -3.68 -1.37
C LEU A 4 -8.96 -3.91 -0.02
N PHE A 5 -8.21 -4.40 0.97
CA PHE A 5 -8.73 -4.62 2.32
C PHE A 5 -8.42 -3.44 3.24
N SER A 6 -7.21 -2.91 3.13
CA SER A 6 -6.71 -1.81 3.95
C SER A 6 -7.48 -0.51 3.77
N LYS A 7 -7.70 -0.06 2.53
CA LYS A 7 -8.38 1.22 2.28
C LYS A 7 -9.87 1.19 2.68
N PRO A 8 -10.68 0.19 2.29
CA PRO A 8 -12.07 0.12 2.75
C PRO A 8 -12.21 -0.06 4.26
N THR A 9 -11.34 -0.85 4.89
CA THR A 9 -11.32 -0.99 6.35
C THR A 9 -11.03 0.34 7.02
N GLY A 10 -10.04 1.09 6.52
CA GLY A 10 -9.72 2.44 7.00
C GLY A 10 -10.90 3.39 6.93
N ARG A 11 -11.59 3.43 5.79
CA ARG A 11 -12.83 4.21 5.62
C ARG A 11 -13.90 3.81 6.64
N LYS A 12 -14.12 2.50 6.84
CA LYS A 12 -15.13 1.98 7.77
C LYS A 12 -14.87 2.39 9.22
N VAL A 13 -13.60 2.56 9.59
CA VAL A 13 -13.22 3.01 10.94
C VAL A 13 -12.76 4.47 11.00
N ASN A 14 -13.12 5.26 9.98
CA ASN A 14 -12.86 6.71 9.89
C ASN A 14 -11.38 7.10 10.04
N VAL A 15 -10.47 6.29 9.48
CA VAL A 15 -9.04 6.62 9.38
C VAL A 15 -8.60 6.67 7.93
N ASN A 16 -7.78 7.66 7.60
CA ASN A 16 -7.12 7.71 6.30
C ASN A 16 -5.79 6.97 6.38
N LEU A 17 -5.75 5.75 5.84
CA LEU A 17 -4.52 4.98 5.69
C LEU A 17 -3.82 5.40 4.37
N PRO A 18 -2.60 5.97 4.42
CA PRO A 18 -1.86 6.34 3.22
C PRO A 18 -1.65 5.17 2.26
N ALA A 19 -1.62 5.46 0.95
CA ALA A 19 -1.49 4.44 -0.09
C ALA A 19 -0.24 3.55 0.11
N TYR A 20 0.90 4.15 0.49
CA TYR A 20 2.14 3.41 0.70
C TYR A 20 2.03 2.41 1.87
N LEU A 21 1.32 2.74 2.96
CA LEU A 21 1.08 1.80 4.06
C LEU A 21 0.12 0.68 3.65
N ALA A 22 -0.93 1.01 2.90
CA ALA A 22 -1.86 0.00 2.41
C ALA A 22 -1.17 -1.03 1.47
N LEU A 23 -0.23 -0.58 0.65
CA LEU A 23 0.59 -1.46 -0.20
C LEU A 23 1.66 -2.21 0.61
N LEU A 24 2.36 -1.53 1.51
CA LEU A 24 3.35 -2.15 2.39
C LEU A 24 2.78 -3.31 3.21
N ALA A 25 1.53 -3.20 3.65
CA ALA A 25 0.87 -4.27 4.39
C ALA A 25 0.84 -5.62 3.63
N GLY A 26 0.80 -5.59 2.29
CA GLY A 26 0.85 -6.79 1.46
C GLY A 26 2.26 -7.29 1.16
N VAL A 27 3.28 -6.46 1.34
CA VAL A 27 4.67 -6.88 1.16
C VAL A 27 5.21 -7.56 2.43
N LEU A 28 4.67 -7.20 3.60
CA LEU A 28 5.23 -7.61 4.88
C LEU A 28 5.34 -9.13 5.09
N PRO A 29 4.34 -9.96 4.75
CA PRO A 29 4.48 -11.41 4.90
C PRO A 29 5.63 -11.99 4.05
N ASP A 30 5.78 -11.50 2.83
CA ASP A 30 6.83 -11.94 1.88
C ASP A 30 8.22 -11.39 2.18
N PHE A 31 8.36 -10.56 3.22
CA PHE A 31 9.66 -10.03 3.61
C PHE A 31 10.64 -11.14 4.06
N ASP A 32 10.14 -12.34 4.40
CA ASP A 32 10.97 -13.51 4.68
C ASP A 32 11.83 -13.96 3.49
N ILE A 33 11.42 -13.68 2.25
CA ILE A 33 12.16 -14.03 1.03
C ILE A 33 13.57 -13.42 1.02
N TYR A 34 13.76 -12.22 1.57
CA TYR A 34 15.08 -11.59 1.67
C TYR A 34 16.04 -12.29 2.62
N PHE A 35 15.54 -13.17 3.48
CA PHE A 35 16.33 -13.86 4.50
C PHE A 35 16.63 -15.31 4.14
N LYS A 36 16.36 -15.75 2.91
CA LYS A 36 16.77 -17.10 2.49
C LYS A 36 18.31 -17.24 2.56
N PRO A 37 18.84 -18.39 3.03
CA PRO A 37 18.11 -19.59 3.47
C PRO A 37 17.74 -19.62 4.98
N LEU A 38 17.99 -18.55 5.75
CA LEU A 38 17.79 -18.53 7.21
C LEU A 38 16.30 -18.69 7.59
N ILE A 39 15.41 -18.06 6.84
CA ILE A 39 13.95 -18.21 7.00
C ILE A 39 13.40 -18.76 5.69
N GLN A 40 12.76 -19.92 5.77
CA GLN A 40 12.06 -20.49 4.62
C GLN A 40 10.78 -19.70 4.36
N HIS A 41 10.51 -19.40 3.09
CA HIS A 41 9.27 -18.76 2.69
C HIS A 41 8.07 -19.65 3.01
N HIS A 42 6.93 -19.06 3.36
CA HIS A 42 5.76 -19.76 3.92
C HIS A 42 6.08 -20.50 5.22
N THR A 43 6.65 -19.79 6.20
CA THR A 43 6.81 -20.30 7.57
C THR A 43 6.30 -19.28 8.61
N TYR A 44 7.20 -18.62 9.34
CA TYR A 44 6.85 -17.72 10.45
C TYR A 44 6.02 -16.51 10.00
N THR A 45 6.38 -15.86 8.89
CA THR A 45 5.71 -14.64 8.43
C THR A 45 4.34 -14.90 7.78
N HIS A 46 4.00 -16.16 7.52
CA HIS A 46 2.72 -16.61 6.97
C HIS A 46 1.90 -17.40 7.99
N SER A 47 2.35 -17.46 9.25
CA SER A 47 1.66 -18.14 10.34
C SER A 47 0.67 -17.20 11.03
N LEU A 48 -0.57 -17.66 11.23
CA LEU A 48 -1.56 -16.91 12.00
C LEU A 48 -1.20 -16.82 13.47
N ILE A 49 -0.52 -17.83 14.03
CA ILE A 49 -0.05 -17.79 15.43
C ILE A 49 0.97 -16.67 15.65
N ILE A 50 1.76 -16.34 14.63
CA ILE A 50 2.73 -15.25 14.69
C ILE A 50 2.10 -13.91 14.32
N LEU A 51 1.33 -13.86 13.23
CA LEU A 51 0.78 -12.61 12.72
C LEU A 51 -0.38 -12.07 13.57
N LEU A 52 -1.25 -12.91 14.14
CA LEU A 52 -2.37 -12.41 14.95
C LEU A 52 -1.93 -11.63 16.18
N PRO A 53 -0.92 -12.07 16.98
CA PRO A 53 -0.35 -11.25 18.04
C PRO A 53 0.22 -9.92 17.55
N ILE A 54 0.93 -9.91 16.42
CA ILE A 54 1.47 -8.69 15.82
C ILE A 54 0.33 -7.73 15.44
N CYS A 55 -0.68 -8.23 14.72
CA CYS A 55 -1.89 -7.49 14.37
C CYS A 55 -2.61 -6.97 15.62
N ALA A 56 -2.73 -7.76 16.69
CA ALA A 56 -3.33 -7.34 17.94
C ALA A 56 -2.57 -6.17 18.58
N VAL A 57 -1.24 -6.24 18.65
CA VAL A 57 -0.39 -5.14 19.14
C VAL A 57 -0.59 -3.88 18.29
N LEU A 58 -0.61 -4.01 16.95
CA LEU A 58 -0.84 -2.89 16.04
C LEU A 58 -2.22 -2.27 16.25
N ILE A 59 -3.27 -3.08 16.40
CA ILE A 59 -4.64 -2.61 16.67
C ILE A 59 -4.72 -1.90 18.02
N ILE A 60 -4.12 -2.44 19.08
CA ILE A 60 -4.14 -1.82 20.41
C ILE A 60 -3.39 -0.48 20.36
N ARG A 61 -2.21 -0.44 19.72
CA ARG A 61 -1.33 0.74 19.72
C ARG A 61 -1.75 1.85 18.77
N PHE A 62 -2.30 1.50 17.61
CA PHE A 62 -2.63 2.42 16.51
C PHE A 62 -4.14 2.47 16.21
N LYS A 63 -4.98 1.77 16.98
CA LYS A 63 -6.45 1.79 16.89
C LYS A 63 -6.93 1.48 15.47
N GLY A 64 -7.82 2.32 14.92
CA GLY A 64 -8.36 2.14 13.57
C GLY A 64 -7.29 2.05 12.48
N LEU A 65 -6.18 2.79 12.61
CA LEU A 65 -5.06 2.71 11.66
C LEU A 65 -4.41 1.33 11.71
N GLY A 66 -4.17 0.83 12.93
CA GLY A 66 -3.65 -0.52 13.16
C GLY A 66 -4.56 -1.60 12.60
N LEU A 67 -5.88 -1.44 12.75
CA LEU A 67 -6.87 -2.36 12.18
C LEU A 67 -6.85 -2.34 10.65
N ALA A 68 -6.84 -1.16 10.03
CA ALA A 68 -6.80 -1.03 8.57
C ALA A 68 -5.51 -1.62 7.98
N PHE A 69 -4.37 -1.40 8.64
CA PHE A 69 -3.09 -1.99 8.22
C PHE A 69 -3.08 -3.52 8.42
N SER A 70 -3.53 -4.00 9.57
CA SER A 70 -3.61 -5.43 9.88
C SER A 70 -4.55 -6.20 8.94
N ALA A 71 -5.65 -5.58 8.52
CA ALA A 71 -6.54 -6.16 7.51
C ALA A 71 -5.81 -6.38 6.17
N GLY A 72 -4.88 -5.49 5.81
CA GLY A 72 -4.02 -5.65 4.64
C GLY A 72 -3.08 -6.84 4.78
N ILE A 73 -2.39 -6.96 5.92
CA ILE A 73 -1.49 -8.09 6.23
C ILE A 73 -2.24 -9.42 6.14
N LEU A 74 -3.38 -9.52 6.82
CA LEU A 74 -4.16 -10.77 6.85
C LEU A 74 -4.76 -11.11 5.48
N SER A 75 -5.09 -10.12 4.66
CA SER A 75 -5.59 -10.38 3.30
C SER A 75 -4.55 -11.01 2.37
N HIS A 76 -3.26 -10.85 2.67
CA HIS A 76 -2.18 -11.54 1.95
C HIS A 76 -2.28 -13.04 2.14
N LEU A 77 -2.36 -13.51 3.39
CA LEU A 77 -2.54 -14.91 3.73
C LEU A 77 -3.82 -15.51 3.12
N VAL A 78 -4.90 -14.73 3.06
CA VAL A 78 -6.12 -15.15 2.36
C VAL A 78 -5.84 -15.38 0.88
N ALA A 79 -5.15 -14.45 0.22
CA ALA A 79 -4.77 -14.59 -1.19
C ALA A 79 -3.89 -15.84 -1.42
N ASP A 80 -2.86 -16.02 -0.59
CA ASP A 80 -1.96 -17.17 -0.68
C ASP A 80 -2.70 -18.48 -0.44
N SER A 81 -3.67 -18.52 0.48
CA SER A 81 -4.48 -19.71 0.72
C SER A 81 -5.44 -20.04 -0.44
N ILE A 82 -5.80 -19.06 -1.27
CA ILE A 82 -6.63 -19.31 -2.46
C ILE A 82 -5.75 -19.87 -3.58
N VAL A 83 -4.62 -19.24 -3.82
CA VAL A 83 -3.73 -19.54 -4.94
C VAL A 83 -2.87 -20.79 -4.68
N GLY A 84 -2.40 -20.94 -3.45
CA GLY A 84 -1.57 -22.03 -2.95
C GLY A 84 -2.04 -22.51 -1.58
N THR A 85 -1.11 -22.59 -0.63
CA THR A 85 -1.34 -22.98 0.76
C THR A 85 -0.51 -22.13 1.72
N ILE A 86 -1.05 -21.88 2.91
CA ILE A 86 -0.36 -21.24 4.03
C ILE A 86 -0.28 -22.20 5.22
N PRO A 87 0.73 -22.09 6.12
CA PRO A 87 0.78 -22.87 7.34
C PRO A 87 0.30 -22.07 8.56
N PRO A 88 -1.02 -22.02 8.84
CA PRO A 88 -1.57 -21.12 9.85
C PRO A 88 -1.05 -21.39 11.27
N LEU A 89 -0.57 -22.60 11.55
CA LEU A 89 -0.16 -23.06 12.87
C LEU A 89 1.35 -23.20 13.05
N TYR A 90 2.17 -22.80 12.07
CA TYR A 90 3.63 -22.91 12.19
C TYR A 90 4.17 -22.01 13.32
N PRO A 91 5.17 -22.46 14.12
CA PRO A 91 5.91 -23.72 14.06
C PRO A 91 5.29 -24.86 14.89
N LEU A 92 4.08 -24.69 15.44
CA LEU A 92 3.45 -25.71 16.29
C LEU A 92 2.95 -26.92 15.48
N SER A 93 2.71 -26.75 14.18
CA SER A 93 2.27 -27.80 13.27
C SER A 93 2.65 -27.44 11.83
N ASP A 94 2.93 -28.48 11.03
CA ASP A 94 3.16 -28.40 9.58
C ASP A 94 1.85 -28.45 8.77
N PHE A 95 0.69 -28.28 9.41
CA PHE A 95 -0.61 -28.24 8.74
C PHE A 95 -0.65 -27.11 7.70
N GLN A 96 -0.95 -27.47 6.46
CA GLN A 96 -1.11 -26.55 5.33
C GLN A 96 -2.59 -26.33 5.02
N LEU A 97 -2.99 -25.08 4.86
CA LEU A 97 -4.35 -24.67 4.55
C LEU A 97 -4.39 -23.92 3.21
N GLY A 98 -5.19 -24.40 2.27
CA GLY A 98 -5.48 -23.67 1.04
C GLY A 98 -6.26 -24.47 0.00
N ILE A 99 -6.77 -23.75 -1.01
CA ILE A 99 -7.51 -24.29 -2.15
C ILE A 99 -6.54 -24.76 -3.24
N SER A 100 -5.35 -24.14 -3.34
CA SER A 100 -4.32 -24.48 -4.33
C SER A 100 -4.82 -24.45 -5.77
N LEU A 101 -5.39 -23.33 -6.20
CA LEU A 101 -5.77 -23.12 -7.61
C LEU A 101 -4.59 -23.27 -8.59
N GLY A 102 -3.35 -23.13 -8.08
CA GLY A 102 -2.12 -23.37 -8.81
C GLY A 102 -1.62 -22.13 -9.56
N LEU A 103 -0.29 -22.03 -9.66
CA LEU A 103 0.43 -20.92 -10.26
C LEU A 103 1.25 -21.35 -11.47
N PRO A 104 1.13 -20.68 -12.64
CA PRO A 104 0.05 -19.77 -13.04
C PRO A 104 -1.17 -20.55 -13.54
N SER A 105 -2.39 -20.13 -13.18
CA SER A 105 -3.65 -20.68 -13.69
C SER A 105 -4.55 -19.58 -14.26
N PRO A 106 -5.55 -19.89 -15.13
CA PRO A 106 -6.51 -18.88 -15.60
C PRO A 106 -7.27 -18.20 -14.46
N ALA A 107 -7.59 -18.95 -13.39
CA ALA A 107 -8.26 -18.42 -12.22
C ALA A 107 -7.37 -17.42 -11.47
N ASP A 108 -6.09 -17.78 -11.26
CA ASP A 108 -5.09 -16.91 -10.68
C ASP A 108 -4.88 -15.63 -11.51
N THR A 109 -4.73 -15.76 -12.82
CA THR A 109 -4.62 -14.60 -13.72
C THR A 109 -5.84 -13.68 -13.63
N ALA A 110 -7.05 -14.24 -13.57
CA ALA A 110 -8.27 -13.46 -13.41
C ALA A 110 -8.32 -12.76 -12.05
N LEU A 111 -7.88 -13.41 -10.97
CA LEU A 111 -7.80 -12.83 -9.63
C LEU A 111 -6.79 -11.68 -9.58
N GLU A 112 -5.59 -11.84 -10.13
CA GLU A 112 -4.58 -10.79 -10.12
C GLU A 112 -4.97 -9.58 -10.98
N VAL A 113 -5.39 -9.81 -12.23
CA VAL A 113 -5.79 -8.71 -13.14
C VAL A 113 -7.05 -8.03 -12.62
N GLY A 114 -8.02 -8.79 -12.12
CA GLY A 114 -9.24 -8.26 -11.49
C GLY A 114 -8.93 -7.47 -10.22
N ALA A 115 -8.02 -7.95 -9.38
CA ALA A 115 -7.58 -7.24 -8.19
C ALA A 115 -6.87 -5.93 -8.55
N LEU A 116 -5.99 -5.93 -9.56
CA LEU A 116 -5.33 -4.72 -10.03
C LEU A 116 -6.36 -3.70 -10.54
N ALA A 117 -7.31 -4.12 -11.38
CA ALA A 117 -8.38 -3.25 -11.87
C ALA A 117 -9.18 -2.63 -10.71
N LEU A 118 -9.54 -3.44 -9.70
CA LEU A 118 -10.26 -2.96 -8.53
C LEU A 118 -9.40 -2.01 -7.67
N VAL A 119 -8.10 -2.26 -7.54
CA VAL A 119 -7.17 -1.35 -6.87
C VAL A 119 -7.17 0.01 -7.57
N LEU A 120 -7.13 0.06 -8.90
CA LEU A 120 -7.16 1.31 -9.66
C LEU A 120 -8.48 2.07 -9.43
N VAL A 121 -9.61 1.37 -9.43
CA VAL A 121 -10.92 1.97 -9.13
C VAL A 121 -10.95 2.53 -7.71
N ILE A 122 -10.53 1.76 -6.71
CA ILE A 122 -10.51 2.20 -5.31
C ILE A 122 -9.52 3.35 -5.11
N ALA A 123 -8.37 3.34 -5.79
CA ALA A 123 -7.40 4.43 -5.76
C ALA A 123 -7.97 5.72 -6.35
N TYR A 124 -8.70 5.63 -7.46
CA TYR A 124 -9.41 6.76 -8.03
C TYR A 124 -10.45 7.31 -7.05
N LEU A 125 -11.30 6.43 -6.49
CA LEU A 125 -12.33 6.81 -5.52
C LEU A 125 -11.75 7.35 -4.20
N ASN A 126 -10.51 7.04 -3.86
CA ASN A 126 -9.79 7.56 -2.69
C ASN A 126 -9.06 8.88 -2.94
N GLY A 127 -8.96 9.31 -4.21
CA GLY A 127 -8.11 10.45 -4.57
C GLY A 127 -6.62 10.13 -4.56
N ASP A 128 -6.22 8.87 -4.41
CA ASP A 128 -4.81 8.46 -4.39
C ASP A 128 -4.13 8.66 -5.76
N TYR A 129 -4.91 8.77 -6.85
CA TYR A 129 -4.39 9.12 -8.18
C TYR A 129 -3.63 10.45 -8.20
N LYS A 130 -3.92 11.36 -7.26
CA LYS A 130 -3.21 12.63 -7.11
C LYS A 130 -1.73 12.43 -6.81
N LEU A 131 -1.35 11.33 -6.16
CA LEU A 131 0.06 10.99 -5.93
C LEU A 131 0.84 10.82 -7.24
N VAL A 132 0.16 10.47 -8.33
CA VAL A 132 0.73 10.29 -9.68
C VAL A 132 0.58 11.56 -10.52
N ALA A 133 -0.55 12.25 -10.40
CA ALA A 133 -0.90 13.41 -11.23
C ALA A 133 -0.32 14.74 -10.72
N GLU A 134 -0.06 14.85 -9.42
CA GLU A 134 0.32 16.08 -8.75
C GLU A 134 1.59 15.87 -7.90
N SER A 135 2.28 16.96 -7.57
CA SER A 135 3.51 16.94 -6.79
C SER A 135 3.20 16.81 -5.29
N HIS A 136 3.20 15.60 -4.75
CA HIS A 136 2.94 15.30 -3.33
C HIS A 136 4.12 14.60 -2.66
N ARG A 137 4.61 15.13 -1.53
CA ARG A 137 5.76 14.54 -0.80
C ARG A 137 5.58 13.07 -0.42
N GLU A 138 4.34 12.68 -0.11
CA GLU A 138 4.01 11.30 0.25
C GLU A 138 4.35 10.29 -0.86
N GLY A 139 4.42 10.74 -2.11
CA GLY A 139 4.83 9.93 -3.26
C GLY A 139 6.20 9.29 -3.09
N VAL A 140 7.13 9.90 -2.33
CA VAL A 140 8.46 9.32 -2.07
C VAL A 140 8.35 7.98 -1.33
N TYR A 141 7.39 7.82 -0.43
CA TYR A 141 7.23 6.58 0.34
C TYR A 141 6.72 5.41 -0.50
N LEU A 142 6.16 5.67 -1.69
CA LEU A 142 5.81 4.63 -2.65
C LEU A 142 7.04 3.96 -3.29
N ALA A 143 8.25 4.50 -3.05
CA ALA A 143 9.49 3.83 -3.42
C ALA A 143 9.65 2.48 -2.71
N ILE A 144 9.13 2.35 -1.48
CA ILE A 144 9.19 1.10 -0.72
C ILE A 144 8.43 -0.01 -1.47
N PRO A 145 7.10 0.08 -1.69
CA PRO A 145 6.39 -0.96 -2.42
C PRO A 145 6.87 -1.14 -3.87
N LEU A 146 7.37 -0.08 -4.53
CA LEU A 146 7.97 -0.21 -5.87
C LEU A 146 9.20 -1.10 -5.85
N VAL A 147 10.16 -0.81 -4.96
CA VAL A 147 11.39 -1.58 -4.82
C VAL A 147 11.07 -3.01 -4.37
N SER A 148 10.13 -3.18 -3.45
CA SER A 148 9.73 -4.51 -2.98
C SER A 148 9.15 -5.38 -4.10
N ILE A 149 8.21 -4.86 -4.90
CA ILE A 149 7.65 -5.62 -6.03
C ILE A 149 8.74 -5.99 -7.03
N ALA A 150 9.62 -5.05 -7.38
CA ALA A 150 10.72 -5.30 -8.30
C ALA A 150 11.65 -6.39 -7.75
N THR A 151 12.16 -6.21 -6.54
CA THR A 151 13.16 -7.11 -5.96
C THR A 151 12.59 -8.49 -5.62
N LEU A 152 11.35 -8.60 -5.13
CA LEU A 152 10.71 -9.91 -4.93
C LEU A 152 10.52 -10.65 -6.25
N THR A 153 10.17 -9.96 -7.33
CA THR A 153 10.08 -10.56 -8.68
C THR A 153 11.44 -11.07 -9.16
N LEU A 154 12.52 -10.30 -8.93
CA LEU A 154 13.87 -10.72 -9.29
C LEU A 154 14.36 -11.90 -8.44
N LEU A 155 14.13 -11.88 -7.13
CA LEU A 155 14.50 -12.97 -6.22
C LEU A 155 13.79 -14.26 -6.60
N PHE A 156 12.50 -14.19 -6.93
CA PHE A 156 11.75 -15.33 -7.43
C PHE A 156 12.40 -15.93 -8.70
N ALA A 157 12.76 -15.11 -9.69
CA ALA A 157 13.40 -15.60 -10.90
C ALA A 157 14.79 -16.18 -10.64
N GLY A 158 15.57 -15.54 -9.77
CA GLY A 158 16.90 -16.00 -9.35
C GLY A 158 16.85 -17.35 -8.65
N ASP A 159 15.95 -17.52 -7.68
CA ASP A 159 15.77 -18.78 -6.93
C ASP A 159 15.38 -19.96 -7.84
N ASN A 160 14.64 -19.68 -8.91
CA ASN A 160 14.21 -20.69 -9.88
C ASN A 160 15.20 -20.86 -11.05
N ASN A 161 16.30 -20.11 -11.08
CA ASN A 161 17.29 -20.09 -12.15
C ASN A 161 16.68 -19.96 -13.56
N VAL A 162 15.62 -19.14 -13.67
CA VAL A 162 14.90 -18.90 -14.93
C VAL A 162 15.24 -17.50 -15.47
N PRO A 163 15.52 -17.36 -16.79
CA PRO A 163 15.58 -16.04 -17.40
C PRO A 163 14.21 -15.36 -17.25
N LEU A 164 14.16 -14.26 -16.50
CA LEU A 164 12.90 -13.61 -16.11
C LEU A 164 12.04 -13.25 -17.32
N ALA A 165 12.64 -12.71 -18.38
CA ALA A 165 11.92 -12.34 -19.61
C ALA A 165 11.31 -13.57 -20.30
N ASP A 166 12.09 -14.62 -20.48
CA ASP A 166 11.61 -15.84 -21.15
C ASP A 166 10.49 -16.50 -20.35
N PHE A 167 10.61 -16.52 -19.02
CA PHE A 167 9.58 -17.06 -18.14
C PHE A 167 8.30 -16.21 -18.15
N ALA A 168 8.45 -14.90 -17.94
CA ALA A 168 7.35 -13.93 -17.87
C ALA A 168 6.48 -13.92 -19.14
N PHE A 169 7.08 -14.14 -20.31
CA PHE A 169 6.39 -14.14 -21.60
C PHE A 169 6.14 -15.54 -22.18
N SER A 170 6.43 -16.60 -21.41
CA SER A 170 6.27 -18.00 -21.87
C SER A 170 4.83 -18.43 -22.10
N ARG A 171 3.87 -17.84 -21.37
CA ARG A 171 2.45 -18.19 -21.40
C ARG A 171 1.58 -16.95 -21.31
N LYS A 172 0.41 -16.98 -21.97
CA LYS A 172 -0.56 -15.87 -21.95
C LYS A 172 -0.90 -15.42 -20.51
N ALA A 173 -1.10 -16.37 -19.60
CA ALA A 173 -1.35 -16.12 -18.18
C ALA A 173 -0.23 -15.29 -17.52
N LEU A 174 1.01 -15.77 -17.61
CA LEU A 174 2.19 -15.07 -17.09
C LEU A 174 2.42 -13.73 -17.76
N THR A 175 2.14 -13.61 -19.05
CA THR A 175 2.25 -12.34 -19.77
C THR A 175 1.31 -11.30 -19.20
N LEU A 176 0.05 -11.66 -18.95
CA LEU A 176 -0.94 -10.75 -18.37
C LEU A 176 -0.55 -10.31 -16.96
N ILE A 177 -0.11 -11.26 -16.13
CA ILE A 177 0.41 -11.00 -14.78
C ILE A 177 1.60 -10.03 -14.84
N THR A 178 2.56 -10.30 -15.74
CA THR A 178 3.75 -9.47 -15.94
C THR A 178 3.38 -8.06 -16.38
N LEU A 179 2.45 -7.91 -17.33
CA LEU A 179 1.97 -6.60 -17.76
C LEU A 179 1.27 -5.86 -16.62
N GLY A 180 0.48 -6.56 -15.79
CA GLY A 180 -0.13 -5.98 -14.60
C GLY A 180 0.90 -5.42 -13.62
N HIS A 181 1.96 -6.19 -13.33
CA HIS A 181 3.08 -5.75 -12.50
C HIS A 181 3.84 -4.57 -13.12
N ALA A 182 4.07 -4.58 -14.44
CA ALA A 182 4.72 -3.47 -15.14
C ALA A 182 3.88 -2.18 -15.08
N VAL A 183 2.55 -2.28 -15.24
CA VAL A 183 1.63 -1.15 -15.07
C VAL A 183 1.69 -0.63 -13.64
N LEU A 184 1.60 -1.51 -12.64
CA LEU A 184 1.69 -1.12 -11.23
C LEU A 184 3.03 -0.45 -10.90
N ALA A 185 4.14 -1.03 -11.35
CA ALA A 185 5.47 -0.46 -11.17
C ALA A 185 5.61 0.91 -11.86
N GLY A 186 5.05 1.09 -13.06
CA GLY A 186 5.01 2.38 -13.75
C GLY A 186 4.24 3.44 -12.96
N ILE A 187 3.06 3.09 -12.43
CA ILE A 187 2.25 3.98 -11.59
C ILE A 187 3.00 4.39 -10.33
N LEU A 188 3.59 3.43 -9.62
CA LEU A 188 4.37 3.70 -8.41
C LEU A 188 5.61 4.54 -8.73
N GLY A 189 6.31 4.25 -9.83
CA GLY A 189 7.47 5.00 -10.29
C GLY A 189 7.14 6.47 -10.60
N LEU A 190 6.04 6.72 -11.29
CA LEU A 190 5.56 8.08 -11.53
C LEU A 190 5.25 8.81 -10.22
N ALA A 191 4.59 8.15 -9.27
CA ALA A 191 4.29 8.75 -7.98
C ALA A 191 5.56 9.07 -7.17
N VAL A 192 6.58 8.22 -7.24
CA VAL A 192 7.90 8.48 -6.64
C VAL A 192 8.56 9.69 -7.29
N VAL A 193 8.53 9.80 -8.62
CA VAL A 193 9.07 10.97 -9.35
C VAL A 193 8.37 12.26 -8.91
N GLN A 194 7.04 12.26 -8.80
CA GLN A 194 6.31 13.43 -8.28
C GLN A 194 6.66 13.73 -6.82
N GLY A 195 6.85 12.71 -5.99
CA GLY A 195 7.29 12.88 -4.62
C GLY A 195 8.68 13.52 -4.51
N VAL A 196 9.64 13.05 -5.30
CA VAL A 196 10.99 13.63 -5.36
C VAL A 196 10.91 15.08 -5.83
N ARG A 197 10.10 15.36 -6.87
CA ARG A 197 9.87 16.73 -7.34
C ARG A 197 9.33 17.63 -6.22
N ALA A 198 8.36 17.15 -5.43
CA ALA A 198 7.80 17.91 -4.31
C ALA A 198 8.87 18.23 -3.25
N VAL A 199 9.65 17.22 -2.83
CA VAL A 199 10.74 17.39 -1.85
C VAL A 199 11.80 18.36 -2.36
N MET A 200 12.13 18.31 -3.65
CA MET A 200 13.06 19.25 -4.26
C MET A 200 12.51 20.68 -4.24
N ILE A 201 11.28 20.92 -4.73
CA ILE A 201 10.68 22.27 -4.75
C ILE A 201 10.71 22.91 -3.36
N ASP A 202 10.40 22.14 -2.33
CA ASP A 202 10.38 22.65 -0.96
C ASP A 202 11.77 22.93 -0.40
N LYS A 203 12.78 22.15 -0.80
CA LYS A 203 14.19 22.42 -0.47
C LYS A 203 14.70 23.71 -1.15
N TRP A 204 14.14 24.07 -2.30
CA TRP A 204 14.47 25.30 -3.04
C TRP A 204 13.61 26.51 -2.64
N ARG A 205 12.55 26.33 -1.85
CA ARG A 205 11.75 27.41 -1.23
C ARG A 205 11.61 27.25 0.29
N PRO A 206 12.72 27.22 1.05
CA PRO A 206 12.63 27.21 2.50
C PRO A 206 12.14 28.59 2.98
N GLY A 207 10.86 28.73 3.32
CA GLY A 207 10.40 29.90 4.10
C GLY A 207 9.10 30.61 3.70
N GLN A 208 8.25 30.12 2.81
CA GLN A 208 6.89 30.66 2.71
C GLN A 208 5.98 29.99 3.74
N ALA A 209 6.10 30.44 4.99
CA ALA A 209 5.06 30.23 6.01
C ALA A 209 3.74 30.85 5.52
N PRO A 210 2.56 30.29 5.87
CA PRO A 210 1.29 30.93 5.56
C PRO A 210 1.25 32.27 6.28
N THR A 211 1.29 33.37 5.52
CA THR A 211 1.07 34.71 6.04
C THR A 211 -0.29 34.73 6.73
N GLY A 212 -0.27 34.89 8.05
CA GLY A 212 -1.47 35.10 8.84
C GLY A 212 -2.25 36.30 8.33
N GLN A 213 -3.54 36.12 8.15
CA GLN A 213 -4.50 37.20 8.30
C GLN A 213 -5.13 37.04 9.68
N SER A 214 -4.45 37.56 10.69
CA SER A 214 -5.10 37.95 11.94
C SER A 214 -5.83 39.26 11.68
N ASN A 215 -7.07 39.18 11.22
CA ASN A 215 -8.00 40.32 11.29
C ASN A 215 -8.80 40.17 12.59
N GLU A 216 -8.20 40.61 13.68
CA GLU A 216 -8.93 41.07 14.86
C GLU A 216 -8.64 42.55 15.07
N GLN A 217 -9.71 43.27 15.42
CA GLN A 217 -9.82 44.68 15.83
C GLN A 217 -10.08 45.73 14.74
N GLN A 218 -11.36 45.95 14.47
CA GLN A 218 -11.97 47.24 14.83
C GLN A 218 -13.47 47.07 15.09
N SER A 219 -13.84 46.97 16.36
CA SER A 219 -15.19 47.26 16.84
C SER A 219 -15.22 48.67 17.45
N HIS A 220 -16.42 49.25 17.42
CA HIS A 220 -16.90 50.44 18.12
C HIS A 220 -16.68 51.82 17.49
N GLY A 221 -17.81 52.38 17.03
CA GLY A 221 -18.00 53.82 16.83
C GLY A 221 -19.28 54.17 16.08
N SER A 222 -20.46 53.93 16.67
CA SER A 222 -21.71 54.54 16.18
C SER A 222 -21.77 56.01 16.61
N PRO A 223 -22.08 56.98 15.72
CA PRO A 223 -22.32 58.35 16.16
C PRO A 223 -23.80 58.59 16.54
N LEU A 224 -24.04 59.21 17.69
CA LEU A 224 -25.33 59.83 18.05
C LEU A 224 -25.41 61.27 17.49
N PRO A 225 -26.62 61.86 17.39
CA PRO A 225 -26.92 62.93 16.46
C PRO A 225 -26.58 64.32 17.01
N SER A 226 -26.34 65.23 16.07
CA SER A 226 -26.10 66.66 16.26
C SER A 226 -27.33 67.38 16.82
N ASN A 227 -27.18 68.07 17.95
CA ASN A 227 -28.02 69.21 18.27
C ASN A 227 -27.33 70.12 19.29
N THR A 228 -26.97 71.34 18.86
CA THR A 228 -27.29 72.65 19.50
C THR A 228 -26.40 73.76 18.95
N SER A 229 -27.02 74.89 18.65
CA SER A 229 -26.51 76.28 18.72
C SER A 229 -27.70 77.21 18.43
N PRO A 230 -27.74 78.45 18.93
CA PRO A 230 -26.60 79.30 19.30
C PRO A 230 -26.42 79.57 20.79
#